data_AF-A0A959HMG2-F1
#
_entry.id   AF-A0A959HMG2-F1
#
_cell.length_a   1.000
_cell.length_b   1.000
_cell.length_c   1.000
_cell.angle_alpha   90.00
_cell.angle_beta   90.00
_cell.angle_gamma   90.00
#
_symmetry.space_group_name_H-M   'P 1'
#
loop_
_entity.id
_entity.type
_entity.pdbx_description
1 polymer ?
#
loop_
_entity_poly.entity_id
_entity_poly.type
_entity_poly.pdbx_seq_one_letter_code
_entity_poly.pdbx_strand_id
1 'polypeptide(L)'
;MARLLPFLLLFAAIQTAWSQAQFTERSIAAGLSFTYEEMLLMGGGAAAFDFDNDGDEDLYVVGGGRHDVLFENDGTGNFTDVSEEFRLLFYRYRPEPIF
;
A
#
# COMPACT_ATOMS: atom_id res chain seq x y z
N MET A 1 33.35 -31.68 -26.83
CA MET A 1 32.82 -31.14 -25.56
C MET A 1 31.94 -29.88 -25.70
N ALA A 2 31.92 -29.15 -26.83
CA ALA A 2 31.12 -27.91 -26.99
C ALA A 2 29.60 -28.07 -27.24
N ARG A 3 29.09 -29.30 -27.44
CA ARG A 3 27.69 -29.54 -27.85
C ARG A 3 26.64 -29.36 -26.75
N LEU A 4 27.06 -29.33 -25.48
CA LEU A 4 26.16 -29.25 -24.31
C LEU A 4 26.11 -27.85 -23.68
N LEU A 5 27.02 -26.96 -24.06
CA LEU A 5 27.10 -25.59 -23.54
C LEU A 5 25.79 -24.78 -23.68
N PRO A 6 25.05 -24.83 -24.81
CA PRO A 6 23.80 -24.07 -24.92
C PRO A 6 22.68 -24.60 -24.02
N PHE A 7 22.65 -25.90 -23.73
CA PHE A 7 21.67 -26.49 -22.82
C PHE A 7 21.97 -26.13 -21.36
N LEU A 8 23.25 -26.05 -20.99
CA LEU A 8 23.68 -25.67 -19.66
C LEU A 8 23.36 -24.19 -19.36
N LEU A 9 23.52 -23.32 -20.37
CA LEU A 9 23.16 -21.91 -20.28
C LEU A 9 21.64 -21.70 -20.17
N LEU A 10 20.84 -22.45 -20.94
CA LEU A 10 19.38 -22.40 -20.85
C LEU A 10 18.89 -22.87 -19.47
N PHE A 11 19.46 -23.95 -18.94
CA PHE A 11 19.15 -24.47 -17.61
C PHE A 11 19.53 -23.47 -16.50
N ALA A 12 20.71 -22.87 -16.57
CA ALA A 12 21.14 -21.85 -15.61
C ALA A 12 20.26 -20.58 -15.65
N ALA A 13 19.84 -20.14 -16.84
CA ALA A 13 18.92 -19.00 -17.01
C ALA A 13 17.54 -19.26 -16.38
N ILE A 14 17.05 -20.50 -16.46
CA ILE A 14 15.81 -20.91 -15.78
C ILE A 14 16.01 -20.85 -14.27
N GLN A 15 17.13 -21.35 -13.73
CA GLN A 15 17.38 -21.32 -12.29
C GLN A 15 17.47 -19.88 -11.73
N THR A 16 18.00 -18.93 -12.49
CA THR A 16 18.02 -17.52 -12.06
C THR A 16 16.65 -16.85 -12.02
N ALA A 17 15.68 -17.31 -12.83
CA ALA A 17 14.31 -16.79 -12.81
C ALA A 17 13.54 -17.21 -11.54
N TRP A 18 13.91 -18.36 -10.94
CA TRP A 18 13.36 -18.84 -9.66
C TRP A 18 14.17 -18.40 -8.43
N SER A 19 15.33 -17.77 -8.65
CA SER A 19 16.15 -17.20 -7.57
C SER A 19 15.59 -15.86 -7.07
N GLN A 20 14.78 -15.19 -7.89
CA GLN A 20 14.14 -13.94 -7.50
C GLN A 20 12.87 -14.22 -6.69
N ALA A 21 12.69 -13.47 -5.59
CA ALA A 21 11.44 -13.45 -4.85
C ALA A 21 10.28 -13.12 -5.80
N GLN A 22 9.26 -13.99 -5.79
CA GLN A 22 8.03 -13.77 -6.52
C GLN A 22 7.05 -13.01 -5.61
N PHE A 23 6.44 -11.95 -6.14
CA PHE A 23 5.41 -11.20 -5.43
C PHE A 23 4.07 -11.41 -6.13
N THR A 24 3.00 -11.49 -5.34
CA THR A 24 1.62 -11.50 -5.85
C THR A 24 0.93 -10.25 -5.32
N GLU A 25 0.39 -9.43 -6.20
CA GLU A 25 -0.41 -8.28 -5.82
C GLU A 25 -1.67 -8.74 -5.08
N ARG A 26 -1.89 -8.20 -3.87
CA ARG A 26 -3.02 -8.58 -3.01
C ARG A 26 -3.77 -7.39 -2.42
N SER A 27 -3.31 -6.17 -2.61
CA SER A 27 -3.82 -4.99 -1.90
C SER A 27 -5.32 -4.80 -2.15
N ILE A 28 -5.76 -4.83 -3.42
CA ILE A 28 -7.19 -4.72 -3.76
C ILE A 28 -8.02 -5.88 -3.19
N ALA A 29 -7.49 -7.10 -3.24
CA ALA A 29 -8.19 -8.28 -2.72
C ALA A 29 -8.32 -8.24 -1.19
N ALA A 30 -7.38 -7.56 -0.51
CA ALA A 30 -7.38 -7.30 0.91
C ALA A 30 -8.21 -6.06 1.31
N GLY A 31 -8.87 -5.36 0.37
CA GLY A 31 -9.65 -4.16 0.66
C GLY A 31 -8.88 -2.83 0.63
N LEU A 32 -7.56 -2.86 0.40
CA LEU A 32 -6.71 -1.67 0.31
C LEU A 32 -6.86 -1.00 -1.06
N SER A 33 -7.88 -0.15 -1.21
CA SER A 33 -8.07 0.70 -2.38
C SER A 33 -7.76 2.15 -2.03
N PHE A 34 -6.55 2.60 -2.35
CA PHE A 34 -6.07 3.95 -2.04
C PHE A 34 -5.28 4.51 -3.21
N THR A 35 -5.31 5.84 -3.39
CA THR A 35 -4.48 6.53 -4.37
C THR A 35 -3.98 7.82 -3.76
N TYR A 36 -2.66 7.97 -3.71
CA TYR A 36 -2.02 9.22 -3.33
C TYR A 36 -2.24 10.27 -4.42
N GLU A 37 -2.67 11.46 -4.02
CA GLU A 37 -2.74 12.61 -4.93
C GLU A 37 -1.63 13.59 -4.57
N GLU A 38 -0.74 13.88 -5.51
CA GLU A 38 0.33 14.83 -5.26
C GLU A 38 -0.22 16.23 -4.94
N MET A 39 0.16 16.78 -3.79
CA MET A 39 -0.08 18.18 -3.44
C MET A 39 1.26 18.87 -3.16
N LEU A 40 1.56 19.93 -3.93
CA LEU A 40 2.66 20.87 -3.67
C LEU A 40 4.04 20.21 -3.41
N LEU A 41 4.39 19.17 -4.18
CA LEU A 41 5.65 18.40 -4.04
C LEU A 41 5.81 17.70 -2.67
N MET A 42 4.73 17.53 -1.90
CA MET A 42 4.75 16.68 -0.71
C MET A 42 4.82 15.21 -1.13
N GLY A 43 5.48 14.39 -0.32
CA GLY A 43 5.46 12.93 -0.45
C GLY A 43 4.30 12.33 0.35
N GLY A 44 3.89 11.13 -0.03
CA GLY A 44 2.98 10.32 0.78
C GLY A 44 3.68 9.67 1.98
N GLY A 45 2.95 8.83 2.69
CA GLY A 45 3.48 8.06 3.80
C GLY A 45 2.43 7.08 4.32
N ALA A 46 2.89 6.05 5.02
CA ALA A 46 2.02 5.12 5.72
C ALA A 46 2.63 4.77 7.09
N ALA A 47 1.77 4.46 8.05
CA ALA A 47 2.14 3.91 9.34
C ALA A 47 1.33 2.64 9.59
N ALA A 48 2.00 1.61 10.12
CA ALA A 48 1.37 0.39 10.62
C ALA A 48 1.42 0.39 12.14
N PHE A 49 0.28 0.25 12.79
CA PHE A 49 0.13 0.23 14.25
C PHE A 49 -1.25 -0.27 14.63
N ASP A 50 -1.37 -0.85 15.82
CA ASP A 50 -2.62 -1.29 16.43
C ASP A 50 -3.37 -0.06 16.98
N PHE A 51 -4.34 0.48 16.22
CA PHE A 51 -4.97 1.76 16.58
C PHE A 51 -6.10 1.62 17.59
N ASP A 52 -6.79 0.47 17.60
CA ASP A 52 -7.96 0.20 18.45
C ASP A 52 -7.66 -0.75 19.61
N ASN A 53 -6.43 -1.27 19.68
CA ASN A 53 -5.92 -2.16 20.72
C ASN A 53 -6.60 -3.55 20.70
N ASP A 54 -6.90 -4.08 19.53
CA ASP A 54 -7.44 -5.43 19.32
C ASP A 54 -6.35 -6.49 19.08
N GLY A 55 -5.11 -6.05 18.84
CA GLY A 55 -3.92 -6.88 18.76
C GLY A 55 -3.46 -7.20 17.34
N ASP A 56 -4.04 -6.58 16.30
CA ASP A 56 -3.48 -6.61 14.96
C ASP A 56 -3.03 -5.25 14.42
N GLU A 57 -2.22 -5.27 13.35
CA GLU A 57 -1.66 -4.06 12.76
C GLU A 57 -2.63 -3.49 11.71
N ASP A 58 -3.06 -2.26 11.95
CA ASP A 58 -3.84 -1.45 11.03
C ASP A 58 -2.95 -0.57 10.15
N LEU A 59 -3.55 0.16 9.20
CA LEU A 59 -2.82 1.04 8.30
C LEU A 59 -3.40 2.46 8.27
N TYR A 60 -2.58 3.45 8.58
CA TYR A 60 -2.85 4.86 8.28
C TYR A 60 -2.05 5.31 7.07
N VAL A 61 -2.69 5.92 6.07
CA VAL A 61 -2.06 6.34 4.81
C VAL A 61 -2.36 7.81 4.53
N VAL A 62 -1.31 8.59 4.27
CA VAL A 62 -1.42 10.03 3.97
C VAL A 62 -1.92 10.24 2.54
N GLY A 63 -3.01 10.99 2.38
CA GLY A 63 -3.75 11.23 1.13
C GLY A 63 -3.15 12.26 0.19
N GLY A 64 -2.35 13.19 0.72
CA GLY A 64 -1.81 14.34 -0.03
C GLY A 64 -2.92 15.32 -0.43
N GLY A 65 -3.24 15.36 -1.72
CA GLY A 65 -4.35 16.13 -2.31
C GLY A 65 -5.75 15.59 -1.97
N ARG A 66 -5.81 14.43 -1.29
CA ARG A 66 -7.03 13.79 -0.77
C ARG A 66 -6.98 13.72 0.75
N HIS A 67 -8.08 13.29 1.36
CA HIS A 67 -8.07 12.96 2.78
C HIS A 67 -7.15 11.76 3.05
N ASP A 68 -6.60 11.74 4.26
CA ASP A 68 -5.89 10.58 4.78
C ASP A 68 -6.87 9.43 5.04
N VAL A 69 -6.39 8.19 4.92
CA VAL A 69 -7.20 6.99 5.07
C VAL A 69 -6.70 6.14 6.22
N LEU A 70 -7.61 5.73 7.11
CA LEU A 70 -7.38 4.74 8.15
C LEU A 70 -8.09 3.44 7.77
N PHE A 71 -7.31 2.37 7.65
CA PHE A 71 -7.76 1.02 7.36
C PHE A 71 -7.65 0.15 8.60
N GLU A 72 -8.79 -0.32 9.10
CA GLU A 72 -8.89 -1.32 10.17
C GLU A 72 -8.69 -2.72 9.58
N ASN A 73 -7.82 -3.52 10.18
CA ASN A 73 -7.58 -4.92 9.83
C ASN A 73 -8.46 -5.83 10.69
N ASP A 74 -8.96 -6.92 10.12
CA ASP A 74 -9.83 -7.88 10.83
C ASP A 74 -9.05 -9.04 11.50
N GLY A 75 -7.75 -8.89 11.69
CA GLY A 75 -6.81 -9.93 12.13
C GLY A 75 -6.55 -11.04 11.11
N THR A 76 -7.21 -11.03 9.95
CA THR A 76 -7.01 -12.03 8.87
C THR A 76 -6.39 -11.44 7.60
N GLY A 77 -6.04 -10.16 7.65
CA GLY A 77 -5.45 -9.41 6.54
C GLY A 77 -6.48 -8.86 5.56
N ASN A 78 -7.76 -8.75 5.95
CA ASN A 78 -8.73 -7.94 5.23
C ASN A 78 -8.90 -6.60 5.93
N PHE A 79 -8.94 -5.54 5.14
CA PHE A 79 -8.95 -4.17 5.61
C PHE A 79 -10.25 -3.47 5.24
N THR A 80 -10.75 -2.63 6.16
CA THR A 80 -11.92 -1.78 5.98
C THR A 80 -11.55 -0.31 6.18
N ASP A 81 -11.96 0.56 5.26
CA ASP A 81 -11.80 2.02 5.43
C ASP A 81 -12.77 2.53 6.50
N VAL A 82 -12.21 2.98 7.62
CA VAL A 82 -12.95 3.54 8.77
C VAL A 82 -12.77 5.06 8.89
N SER A 83 -12.23 5.71 7.87
CA SER A 83 -11.87 7.14 7.88
C SER A 83 -13.04 8.08 8.18
N GLU A 84 -14.26 7.71 7.76
CA GLU A 84 -15.46 8.49 8.05
C GLU A 84 -15.78 8.52 9.55
N GLU A 85 -15.72 7.36 10.19
CA GLU A 85 -16.03 7.19 11.61
C GLU A 85 -15.09 8.03 12.49
N PHE A 86 -13.81 8.05 12.12
CA PHE A 86 -12.78 8.82 12.81
C PHE A 86 -12.62 10.25 12.29
N ARG A 87 -13.50 10.68 11.38
CA ARG A 87 -13.55 12.05 10.85
C ARG A 87 -12.25 12.49 10.17
N LEU A 88 -11.60 11.57 9.47
CA LEU A 88 -10.45 11.86 8.61
C LEU A 88 -10.87 12.41 7.24
N LEU A 89 -12.17 12.33 6.89
CA LEU A 89 -12.75 12.94 5.70
C LEU A 89 -12.78 14.48 5.76
N PHE A 90 -11.64 15.16 5.71
CA PHE A 90 -11.62 16.63 5.60
C PHE A 90 -10.63 17.19 4.58
N TYR A 91 -11.19 17.68 3.47
CA TYR A 91 -10.77 18.93 2.83
C TYR A 91 -11.80 20.01 3.19
N ARG A 92 -11.69 20.65 4.36
CA ARG A 92 -12.41 21.92 4.56
C ARG A 92 -11.51 23.05 4.10
N TYR A 93 -11.50 23.30 2.80
CA TYR A 93 -11.20 24.64 2.32
C TYR A 93 -12.31 25.55 2.89
N ARG A 94 -12.02 26.24 4.01
CA ARG A 94 -12.75 27.43 4.41
C ARG A 94 -12.08 28.59 3.68
N PRO A 95 -12.66 29.12 2.58
CA PRO A 95 -12.32 30.48 2.19
C PRO A 95 -12.92 31.39 3.27
N GLU A 96 -12.17 31.65 4.34
CA GLU A 96 -12.38 32.92 5.03
C GLU A 96 -12.05 34.01 3.98
N PRO A 97 -12.94 34.98 3.72
CA PRO A 97 -12.56 36.10 2.89
C PRO A 97 -11.33 36.76 3.52
N ILE A 98 -10.27 36.89 2.73
CA ILE A 98 -9.15 37.76 3.09
C ILE A 98 -9.76 39.17 3.07
N PHE A 99 -10.07 39.70 4.25
CA PHE A 99 -10.48 41.10 4.42
C PHE A 99 -9.30 42.03 4.07
#